data_AF-T2S8L9-F1
#
_entry.id   AF-T2S8L9-F1
#
_cell.length_a   1.000
_cell.length_b   1.000
_cell.length_c   1.000
_cell.angle_alpha   90.00
_cell.angle_beta   90.00
_cell.angle_gamma   90.00
#
_symmetry.space_group_name_H-M   'P 1'
#
loop_
_entity.id
_entity.type
_entity.pdbx_description
1 polymer ?
#
loop_
_entity_poly.entity_id
_entity_poly.type
_entity_poly.pdbx_seq_one_letter_code
_entity_poly.pdbx_strand_id
1 'polypeptide(L)'
;MKGVLGKHYMGHKVVSAQVAFYGLAQALIPETDFYEKKQKFLKNFKEEELLNQSHFKPLGRFIAEELIKNSRDKIIKSNCNKALKVIEELQNTIKTTIEKRIDPMIKEMQEHQEEVECRLDRSKDKFISDLTNSAHKAINQFESGLREEMYTQIEKGIEDEECKTIFENECKQRVKELCENIKRRFKECAERFDEHIKEDIERFKERIKDSLGMLERISIDSGSFDFNTDFNIDSGIDKLTLGASIGGLVLLGVVNIWNPMGWVELGLAGFGIAIGTFKSVWSYFDSDHEKSQQRKEVDKNLVRIREKNAQKVESHIESGKKDALEKIEELKVKLNDSSIGNCERMKRQLKEAHERLGDISHNINLITSKQGASNE
;
A
#
# COMPACT_ATOMS: atom_id res chain seq x y z
N MET A 1 -60.88 -9.55 11.90
CA MET A 1 -59.74 -10.32 11.32
C MET A 1 -59.38 -9.87 9.91
N LYS A 2 -60.26 -10.01 8.90
CA LYS A 2 -59.94 -9.64 7.50
C LYS A 2 -59.44 -8.19 7.33
N GLY A 3 -60.04 -7.22 8.03
CA GLY A 3 -59.59 -5.82 7.98
C GLY A 3 -58.20 -5.55 8.59
N VAL A 4 -57.72 -6.40 9.50
CA VAL A 4 -56.41 -6.25 10.16
C VAL A 4 -55.33 -6.98 9.36
N LEU A 5 -55.64 -8.19 8.87
CA LEU A 5 -54.67 -9.05 8.18
C LEU A 5 -54.60 -8.78 6.66
N GLY A 6 -55.56 -8.06 6.09
CA GLY A 6 -55.57 -7.64 4.68
C GLY A 6 -55.35 -8.82 3.72
N LYS A 7 -54.37 -8.68 2.82
CA LYS A 7 -53.99 -9.69 1.83
C LYS A 7 -53.47 -11.01 2.43
N HIS A 8 -53.10 -11.02 3.71
CA HIS A 8 -52.62 -12.20 4.41
C HIS A 8 -53.75 -13.02 5.06
N TYR A 9 -55.00 -12.54 4.99
CA TYR A 9 -56.15 -13.27 5.50
C TYR A 9 -56.59 -14.39 4.52
N MET A 10 -56.44 -15.64 4.94
CA MET A 10 -56.76 -16.83 4.13
C MET A 10 -58.10 -17.49 4.48
N GLY A 11 -59.01 -16.76 5.13
CA GLY A 11 -60.34 -17.26 5.51
C GLY A 11 -60.46 -17.70 6.97
N HIS A 12 -61.58 -18.36 7.30
CA HIS A 12 -61.84 -18.92 8.62
C HIS A 12 -62.68 -20.21 8.50
N LYS A 13 -62.63 -21.04 9.54
CA LYS A 13 -63.50 -22.20 9.71
C LYS A 13 -64.34 -21.96 10.96
N VAL A 14 -65.62 -22.31 10.90
CA VAL A 14 -66.57 -22.15 12.01
C VAL A 14 -66.88 -23.51 12.58
N VAL A 15 -66.79 -23.66 13.90
CA VAL A 15 -67.04 -24.90 14.62
C VAL A 15 -67.80 -24.61 15.90
N SER A 16 -68.77 -25.47 16.24
CA SER A 16 -69.45 -25.42 17.54
C SER A 16 -68.74 -26.32 18.53
N ALA A 17 -67.81 -25.76 19.30
CA ALA A 17 -66.98 -26.52 20.24
C ALA A 17 -67.80 -27.27 21.30
N GLN A 18 -68.87 -26.66 21.80
CA GLN A 18 -69.72 -27.27 22.82
C GLN A 18 -70.51 -28.48 22.28
N VAL A 19 -71.02 -28.38 21.05
CA VAL A 19 -71.76 -29.49 20.41
C VAL A 19 -70.80 -30.62 20.05
N ALA A 20 -69.58 -30.29 19.57
CA ALA A 20 -68.54 -31.28 19.34
C ALA A 20 -68.13 -32.00 20.63
N PHE A 21 -67.96 -31.26 21.73
CA PHE A 21 -67.65 -31.81 23.05
C PHE A 21 -68.70 -32.84 23.51
N TYR A 22 -69.99 -32.54 23.39
CA TYR A 22 -71.04 -33.49 23.74
C TYR A 22 -71.05 -34.74 22.85
N GLY A 23 -70.71 -34.60 21.56
CA GLY A 23 -70.54 -35.73 20.65
C GLY A 23 -69.31 -36.60 20.93
N LEU A 24 -68.28 -36.08 21.61
CA LEU A 24 -67.03 -36.81 21.91
C LEU A 24 -66.94 -37.34 23.35
N ALA A 25 -67.57 -36.68 24.32
CA ALA A 25 -67.35 -36.96 25.74
C ALA A 25 -67.86 -38.35 26.14
N GLN A 26 -66.95 -39.28 26.41
CA GLN A 26 -67.30 -40.67 26.73
C GLN A 26 -67.75 -40.85 28.19
N ALA A 27 -67.21 -40.05 29.11
CA ALA A 27 -67.55 -40.09 30.53
C ALA A 27 -67.78 -38.68 31.05
N LEU A 28 -69.01 -38.41 31.48
CA LEU A 28 -69.39 -37.18 32.18
C LEU A 28 -69.92 -37.57 33.55
N ILE A 29 -69.57 -36.78 34.57
CA ILE A 29 -70.05 -37.00 35.93
C ILE A 29 -71.58 -36.78 35.93
N PRO A 30 -72.39 -37.75 36.39
CA PRO A 30 -73.83 -37.59 36.52
C PRO A 30 -74.18 -36.36 37.37
N GLU A 31 -75.39 -35.80 37.16
CA GLU A 31 -75.89 -34.63 37.90
C GLU A 31 -75.10 -33.32 37.69
N THR A 32 -74.14 -33.30 36.74
CA THR A 32 -73.51 -32.06 36.30
C THR A 32 -74.29 -31.41 35.16
N ASP A 33 -74.20 -30.08 35.08
CA ASP A 33 -74.69 -29.27 33.97
C ASP A 33 -74.30 -29.83 32.59
N PHE A 34 -73.07 -30.32 32.44
CA PHE A 34 -72.58 -30.87 31.18
C PHE A 34 -73.24 -32.22 30.85
N TYR A 35 -73.42 -33.09 31.85
CA TYR A 35 -74.14 -34.35 31.68
C TYR A 35 -75.59 -34.07 31.28
N GLU A 36 -76.30 -33.22 32.02
CA GLU A 36 -77.69 -32.88 31.71
C GLU A 36 -77.86 -32.27 30.32
N LYS A 37 -76.97 -31.33 29.95
CA LYS A 37 -77.00 -30.69 28.63
C LYS A 37 -76.68 -31.70 27.52
N LYS A 38 -75.69 -32.60 27.69
CA LYS A 38 -75.43 -33.69 26.74
C LYS A 38 -76.67 -34.57 26.55
N GLN A 39 -77.32 -34.99 27.63
CA GLN A 39 -78.54 -35.79 27.57
C GLN A 39 -79.67 -35.07 26.82
N LYS A 40 -79.81 -33.75 26.98
CA LYS A 40 -80.80 -32.96 26.22
C LYS A 40 -80.55 -32.99 24.71
N PHE A 41 -79.30 -32.93 24.27
CA PHE A 41 -78.95 -33.06 22.85
C PHE A 41 -79.18 -34.49 22.32
N LEU A 42 -78.83 -35.51 23.11
CA LEU A 42 -78.96 -36.92 22.72
C LEU A 42 -80.40 -37.42 22.60
N LYS A 43 -81.38 -36.69 23.17
CA LYS A 43 -82.80 -36.98 22.95
C LYS A 43 -83.23 -36.85 21.48
N ASN A 44 -82.60 -35.94 20.74
CA ASN A 44 -83.01 -35.58 19.37
C ASN A 44 -81.96 -35.93 18.31
N PHE A 45 -80.70 -36.14 18.72
CA PHE A 45 -79.59 -36.37 17.81
C PHE A 45 -78.66 -37.46 18.32
N LYS A 46 -78.12 -38.29 17.42
CA LYS A 46 -77.06 -39.23 17.77
C LYS A 46 -75.73 -38.50 17.98
N GLU A 47 -74.80 -39.10 18.72
CA GLU A 47 -73.47 -38.52 18.96
C GLU A 47 -72.75 -38.16 17.66
N GLU A 48 -72.83 -39.03 16.64
CA GLU A 48 -72.24 -38.77 15.33
C GLU A 48 -72.90 -37.59 14.59
N GLU A 49 -74.21 -37.39 14.76
CA GLU A 49 -74.92 -36.25 14.17
C GLU A 49 -74.49 -34.93 14.82
N LEU A 50 -74.26 -34.93 16.14
CA LEU A 50 -73.67 -33.78 16.85
C LEU A 50 -72.26 -33.46 16.33
N LEU A 51 -71.43 -34.46 16.07
CA LEU A 51 -70.09 -34.26 15.47
C LEU A 51 -70.14 -33.72 14.04
N ASN A 52 -71.15 -34.11 13.27
CA ASN A 52 -71.35 -33.61 11.91
C ASN A 52 -71.87 -32.17 11.92
N GLN A 53 -72.90 -31.86 12.72
CA GLN A 53 -73.50 -30.53 12.83
C GLN A 53 -72.57 -29.50 13.49
N SER A 54 -71.67 -29.95 14.36
CA SER A 54 -70.65 -29.07 14.94
C SER A 54 -69.54 -28.68 13.96
N HIS A 55 -69.51 -29.27 12.76
CA HIS A 55 -68.40 -29.16 11.80
C HIS A 55 -67.04 -29.63 12.33
N PHE A 56 -67.04 -30.49 13.35
CA PHE A 56 -65.81 -31.01 13.94
C PHE A 56 -65.03 -31.92 12.98
N LYS A 57 -65.70 -32.87 12.31
CA LYS A 57 -65.05 -33.75 11.33
C LYS A 57 -64.46 -32.96 10.13
N PRO A 58 -65.18 -32.00 9.52
CA PRO A 58 -64.60 -31.09 8.53
C PRO A 58 -63.37 -30.31 9.02
N LEU A 59 -63.36 -29.85 10.27
CA LEU A 59 -62.18 -29.18 10.84
C LEU A 59 -60.98 -30.13 10.95
N GLY A 60 -61.19 -31.36 11.45
CA GLY A 60 -60.13 -32.38 11.51
C GLY A 60 -59.53 -32.68 10.14
N ARG A 61 -60.38 -32.83 9.12
CA ARG A 61 -59.96 -33.00 7.73
C ARG A 61 -59.18 -31.80 7.21
N PHE A 62 -59.69 -30.59 7.41
CA PHE A 62 -59.01 -29.35 7.03
C PHE A 62 -57.61 -29.27 7.64
N ILE A 63 -57.48 -29.57 8.93
CA ILE A 63 -56.18 -29.56 9.60
C ILE A 63 -55.25 -30.56 8.91
N ALA A 64 -55.63 -31.83 8.83
CA ALA A 64 -54.80 -32.92 8.34
C ALA A 64 -54.45 -32.83 6.84
N GLU A 65 -55.41 -32.42 6.00
CA GLU A 65 -55.32 -32.54 4.54
C GLU A 65 -55.07 -31.20 3.83
N GLU A 66 -55.35 -30.06 4.47
CA GLU A 66 -55.18 -28.73 3.85
C GLU A 66 -54.14 -27.87 4.60
N LEU A 67 -54.25 -27.76 5.93
CA LEU A 67 -53.42 -26.87 6.73
C LEU A 67 -52.00 -27.39 6.90
N ILE A 68 -51.84 -28.64 7.36
CA ILE A 68 -50.52 -29.25 7.59
C ILE A 68 -49.94 -29.91 6.33
N LYS A 69 -50.71 -30.00 5.24
CA LYS A 69 -50.26 -30.50 3.96
C LYS A 69 -49.10 -29.65 3.42
N ASN A 70 -48.03 -30.32 3.01
CA ASN A 70 -46.79 -29.74 2.51
C ASN A 70 -46.13 -28.75 3.51
N SER A 71 -46.40 -28.91 4.81
CA SER A 71 -45.79 -28.07 5.87
C SER A 71 -44.26 -28.12 5.84
N ARG A 72 -43.67 -29.30 5.59
CA ARG A 72 -42.22 -29.47 5.42
C ARG A 72 -41.68 -28.62 4.28
N ASP A 73 -42.31 -28.64 3.12
CA ASP A 73 -41.86 -27.85 1.95
C ASP A 73 -42.05 -26.35 2.17
N LYS A 74 -43.15 -25.95 2.83
CA LYS A 74 -43.37 -24.55 3.24
C LYS A 74 -42.26 -24.07 4.19
N ILE A 75 -41.83 -24.91 5.13
CA ILE A 75 -40.72 -24.60 6.05
C ILE A 75 -39.40 -24.49 5.28
N ILE A 76 -39.08 -25.45 4.41
CA ILE A 76 -37.85 -25.42 3.60
C ILE A 76 -37.82 -24.17 2.73
N LYS A 77 -38.91 -23.87 1.99
CA LYS A 77 -39.04 -22.66 1.17
C LYS A 77 -38.86 -21.38 1.99
N SER A 78 -39.48 -21.30 3.16
CA SER A 78 -39.31 -20.14 4.06
C SER A 78 -37.85 -19.98 4.52
N ASN A 79 -37.18 -21.07 4.89
CA ASN A 79 -35.78 -21.06 5.31
C ASN A 79 -34.85 -20.69 4.15
N CYS A 80 -35.07 -21.23 2.94
CA CYS A 80 -34.33 -20.86 1.73
C CYS A 80 -34.50 -19.36 1.41
N ASN A 81 -35.71 -18.82 1.48
CA ASN A 81 -35.94 -17.38 1.29
C ASN A 81 -35.21 -16.51 2.32
N LYS A 82 -35.18 -16.94 3.59
CA LYS A 82 -34.39 -16.25 4.63
C LYS A 82 -32.89 -16.29 4.32
N ALA A 83 -32.37 -17.45 3.91
CA ALA A 83 -30.97 -17.59 3.55
C ALA A 83 -30.60 -16.74 2.33
N LEU A 84 -31.46 -16.70 1.30
CA LEU A 84 -31.27 -15.83 0.13
C LEU A 84 -31.21 -14.35 0.51
N LYS A 85 -32.07 -13.89 1.43
CA LYS A 85 -32.05 -12.50 1.91
C LYS A 85 -30.73 -12.16 2.60
N VAL A 86 -30.21 -13.06 3.44
CA VAL A 86 -28.91 -12.87 4.11
C VAL A 86 -27.78 -12.83 3.09
N ILE A 87 -27.81 -13.69 2.07
CA ILE A 87 -26.82 -13.70 0.99
C ILE A 87 -26.87 -12.39 0.19
N GLU A 88 -28.06 -11.91 -0.17
CA GLU A 88 -28.26 -10.64 -0.89
C GLU A 88 -27.73 -9.44 -0.08
N GLU A 89 -28.06 -9.38 1.20
CA GLU A 89 -27.55 -8.35 2.12
C GLU A 89 -26.01 -8.38 2.17
N LEU A 90 -25.42 -9.56 2.30
CA LEU A 90 -23.97 -9.73 2.33
C LEU A 90 -23.29 -9.33 1.00
N GLN A 91 -23.86 -9.70 -0.14
CA GLN A 91 -23.36 -9.30 -1.46
C GLN A 91 -23.39 -7.76 -1.62
N ASN A 92 -24.49 -7.12 -1.22
CA ASN A 92 -24.61 -5.66 -1.25
C ASN A 92 -23.60 -4.97 -0.33
N THR A 93 -23.35 -5.54 0.86
CA THR A 93 -22.33 -5.05 1.80
C THR A 93 -20.92 -5.17 1.21
N ILE A 94 -20.57 -6.31 0.62
CA ILE A 94 -19.27 -6.50 -0.04
C ILE A 94 -19.08 -5.48 -1.16
N LYS A 95 -20.07 -5.35 -2.05
CA LYS A 95 -20.03 -4.42 -3.18
C LYS A 95 -19.83 -2.97 -2.69
N THR A 96 -20.65 -2.54 -1.72
CA THR A 96 -20.58 -1.19 -1.16
C THR A 96 -19.24 -0.93 -0.47
N THR A 97 -18.68 -1.93 0.22
CA THR A 97 -17.37 -1.82 0.89
C THR A 97 -16.24 -1.64 -0.13
N ILE A 98 -16.27 -2.38 -1.24
CA ILE A 98 -15.30 -2.20 -2.32
C ILE A 98 -15.42 -0.78 -2.89
N GLU A 99 -16.59 -0.40 -3.37
CA GLU A 99 -16.81 0.84 -4.12
C GLU A 99 -16.59 2.10 -3.28
N LYS A 100 -17.05 2.11 -2.02
CA LYS A 100 -17.02 3.32 -1.18
C LYS A 100 -15.80 3.43 -0.30
N ARG A 101 -15.01 2.37 -0.12
CA ARG A 101 -13.91 2.35 0.86
C ARG A 101 -12.61 1.85 0.28
N ILE A 102 -12.60 0.62 -0.24
CA ILE A 102 -11.37 0.01 -0.74
C ILE A 102 -10.88 0.74 -1.99
N ASP A 103 -11.77 1.10 -2.91
CA ASP A 103 -11.41 1.81 -4.14
C ASP A 103 -10.84 3.22 -3.86
N PRO A 104 -11.48 4.08 -3.03
CA PRO A 104 -10.88 5.35 -2.60
C PRO A 104 -9.55 5.18 -1.87
N MET A 105 -9.43 4.19 -0.97
CA MET A 105 -8.19 3.95 -0.22
C MET A 105 -7.04 3.55 -1.15
N ILE A 106 -7.27 2.64 -2.10
CA ILE A 106 -6.27 2.27 -3.11
C ILE A 106 -5.85 3.52 -3.92
N LYS A 107 -6.81 4.36 -4.31
CA LYS A 107 -6.52 5.60 -5.04
C LYS A 107 -5.67 6.59 -4.23
N GLU A 108 -6.02 6.81 -2.97
CA GLU A 108 -5.26 7.67 -2.05
C GLU A 108 -3.83 7.14 -1.84
N MET A 109 -3.66 5.83 -1.69
CA MET A 109 -2.34 5.20 -1.60
C MET A 109 -1.53 5.38 -2.89
N GLN A 110 -2.15 5.26 -4.07
CA GLN A 110 -1.51 5.52 -5.36
C GLN A 110 -1.02 6.98 -5.46
N GLU A 111 -1.87 7.95 -5.09
CA GLU A 111 -1.50 9.38 -5.09
C GLU A 111 -0.34 9.67 -4.12
N HIS A 112 -0.36 9.09 -2.93
CA HIS A 112 0.73 9.23 -1.97
C HIS A 112 2.02 8.57 -2.45
N GLN A 113 1.93 7.45 -3.16
CA GLN A 113 3.10 6.82 -3.74
C GLN A 113 3.71 7.71 -4.83
N GLU A 114 2.91 8.24 -5.74
CA GLU A 114 3.39 9.18 -6.78
C GLU A 114 4.08 10.39 -6.15
N GLU A 115 3.54 10.92 -5.04
CA GLU A 115 4.15 12.01 -4.28
C GLU A 115 5.53 11.61 -3.73
N VAL A 116 5.64 10.42 -3.12
CA VAL A 116 6.92 9.90 -2.61
C VAL A 116 7.90 9.71 -3.75
N GLU A 117 7.51 9.06 -4.84
CA GLU A 117 8.37 8.85 -6.01
C GLU A 117 8.94 10.18 -6.55
N CYS A 118 8.10 11.20 -6.69
CA CYS A 118 8.51 12.55 -7.08
C CYS A 118 9.50 13.17 -6.09
N ARG A 119 9.29 12.97 -4.78
CA ARG A 119 10.19 13.48 -3.74
C ARG A 119 11.53 12.75 -3.72
N LEU A 120 11.53 11.42 -3.92
CA LEU A 120 12.75 10.62 -4.06
C LEU A 120 13.57 11.12 -5.27
N ASP A 121 12.91 11.35 -6.41
CA ASP A 121 13.54 11.89 -7.62
C ASP A 121 14.11 13.30 -7.41
N ARG A 122 13.38 14.16 -6.70
CA ARG A 122 13.86 15.50 -6.36
C ARG A 122 15.06 15.48 -5.42
N SER A 123 15.03 14.62 -4.40
CA SER A 123 16.13 14.46 -3.46
C SER A 123 17.39 13.95 -4.15
N LYS A 124 17.22 13.04 -5.12
CA LYS A 124 18.27 12.50 -5.97
C LYS A 124 18.90 13.59 -6.85
N ASP A 125 18.09 14.37 -7.56
CA ASP A 125 18.60 15.46 -8.40
C ASP A 125 19.31 16.53 -7.57
N LYS A 126 18.79 16.83 -6.37
CA LYS A 126 19.42 17.73 -5.41
C LYS A 126 20.77 17.20 -4.92
N PHE A 127 20.86 15.91 -4.60
CA PHE A 127 22.12 15.28 -4.21
C PHE A 127 23.19 15.37 -5.31
N ILE A 128 22.82 15.06 -6.56
CA ILE A 128 23.72 15.14 -7.72
C ILE A 128 24.18 16.59 -7.94
N SER A 129 23.26 17.55 -7.85
CA SER A 129 23.56 18.98 -7.99
C SER A 129 24.49 19.48 -6.89
N ASP A 130 24.20 19.17 -5.62
CA ASP A 130 25.02 19.56 -4.47
C ASP A 130 26.43 18.97 -4.58
N LEU A 131 26.56 17.71 -5.00
CA LEU A 131 27.84 17.06 -5.21
C LEU A 131 28.63 17.72 -6.35
N THR A 132 27.99 17.96 -7.49
CA THR A 132 28.60 18.60 -8.67
C THR A 132 29.09 20.00 -8.34
N ASN A 133 28.24 20.81 -7.71
CA ASN A 133 28.58 22.16 -7.26
C ASN A 133 29.74 22.15 -6.26
N SER A 134 29.74 21.19 -5.33
CA SER A 134 30.83 21.06 -4.36
C SER A 134 32.16 20.66 -5.02
N ALA A 135 32.12 19.75 -5.99
CA ALA A 135 33.29 19.36 -6.77
C ALA A 135 33.86 20.54 -7.56
N HIS A 136 33.02 21.27 -8.31
CA HIS A 136 33.44 22.46 -9.05
C HIS A 136 34.02 23.52 -8.12
N LYS A 137 33.43 23.75 -6.95
CA LYS A 137 33.95 24.68 -5.95
C LYS A 137 35.34 24.27 -5.47
N ALA A 138 35.56 22.99 -5.20
CA ALA A 138 36.85 22.48 -4.77
C ALA A 138 37.91 22.58 -5.88
N ILE A 139 37.55 22.29 -7.13
CA ILE A 139 38.43 22.47 -8.30
C ILE A 139 38.82 23.96 -8.49
N ASN A 140 37.88 24.89 -8.33
CA ASN A 140 38.17 26.32 -8.43
C ASN A 140 39.12 26.80 -7.31
N GLN A 141 38.97 26.27 -6.10
CA GLN A 141 39.88 26.54 -4.98
C GLN A 141 41.28 26.00 -5.25
N PHE A 142 41.38 24.80 -5.81
CA PHE A 142 42.64 24.22 -6.26
C PHE A 142 43.32 25.10 -7.33
N GLU A 143 42.59 25.50 -8.38
CA GLU A 143 43.11 26.37 -9.45
C GLU A 143 43.63 27.70 -8.91
N SER A 144 42.84 28.35 -8.06
CA SER A 144 43.17 29.68 -7.50
C SER A 144 44.40 29.62 -6.59
N GLY A 145 44.49 28.60 -5.73
CA GLY A 145 45.63 28.44 -4.85
C GLY A 145 46.92 28.08 -5.59
N LEU A 146 46.83 27.28 -6.67
CA LEU A 146 47.97 26.98 -7.52
C LEU A 146 48.43 28.22 -8.30
N ARG A 147 47.50 29.08 -8.75
CA ARG A 147 47.80 30.38 -9.37
C ARG A 147 48.57 31.30 -8.44
N GLU A 148 48.08 31.46 -7.22
CA GLU A 148 48.65 32.35 -6.21
C GLU A 148 50.09 31.95 -5.86
N GLU A 149 50.32 30.66 -5.64
CA GLU A 149 51.66 30.14 -5.37
C GLU A 149 52.59 30.41 -6.56
N MET A 150 52.12 30.15 -7.79
CA MET A 150 52.95 30.34 -8.97
C MET A 150 53.32 31.79 -9.24
N TYR A 151 52.41 32.72 -8.99
CA TYR A 151 52.69 34.14 -9.10
C TYR A 151 53.69 34.61 -8.06
N THR A 152 53.66 34.02 -6.86
CA THR A 152 54.64 34.27 -5.81
C THR A 152 56.03 33.81 -6.23
N GLN A 153 56.16 32.66 -6.88
CA GLN A 153 57.47 32.16 -7.34
C GLN A 153 58.02 32.94 -8.55
N ILE A 154 57.16 33.32 -9.51
CA ILE A 154 57.52 34.24 -10.61
C ILE A 154 58.08 35.55 -10.06
N GLU A 155 57.49 36.09 -8.98
CA GLU A 155 57.93 37.37 -8.42
C GLU A 155 59.32 37.26 -7.78
N LYS A 156 59.61 36.13 -7.14
CA LYS A 156 60.88 35.83 -6.46
C LYS A 156 62.06 35.55 -7.42
N GLY A 157 61.79 35.26 -8.69
CA GLY A 157 62.84 35.02 -9.69
C GLY A 157 63.67 33.76 -9.44
N ILE A 158 63.02 32.67 -9.03
CA ILE A 158 63.65 31.38 -8.74
C ILE A 158 64.10 30.69 -10.03
N GLU A 159 65.23 29.97 -9.97
CA GLU A 159 65.75 29.14 -11.08
C GLU A 159 64.76 28.02 -11.48
N ASP A 160 64.78 27.63 -12.77
CA ASP A 160 63.80 26.72 -13.39
C ASP A 160 63.64 25.37 -12.66
N GLU A 161 64.74 24.71 -12.28
CA GLU A 161 64.68 23.39 -11.62
C GLU A 161 64.19 23.45 -10.16
N GLU A 162 64.48 24.55 -9.45
CA GLU A 162 63.96 24.75 -8.10
C GLU A 162 62.46 25.08 -8.15
N CYS A 163 62.04 25.93 -9.10
CA CYS A 163 60.64 26.24 -9.37
C CYS A 163 59.83 24.98 -9.73
N LYS A 164 60.41 24.09 -10.54
CA LYS A 164 59.85 22.79 -10.90
C LYS A 164 59.58 21.88 -9.73
N THR A 165 60.56 21.76 -8.83
CA THR A 165 60.44 20.91 -7.65
C THR A 165 59.39 21.46 -6.68
N ILE A 166 59.36 22.77 -6.47
CA ILE A 166 58.37 23.45 -5.62
C ILE A 166 56.96 23.22 -6.18
N PHE A 167 56.76 23.43 -7.48
CA PHE A 167 55.46 23.22 -8.12
C PHE A 167 54.97 21.78 -8.03
N GLU A 168 55.83 20.80 -8.30
CA GLU A 168 55.43 19.39 -8.21
C GLU A 168 54.95 19.01 -6.80
N ASN A 169 55.64 19.51 -5.77
CA ASN A 169 55.29 19.26 -4.38
C ASN A 169 53.98 19.96 -4.00
N GLU A 170 53.82 21.24 -4.38
CA GLU A 170 52.60 22.01 -4.13
C GLU A 170 51.39 21.39 -4.83
N CYS A 171 51.56 20.97 -6.09
CA CYS A 171 50.52 20.31 -6.86
C CYS A 171 50.08 19.00 -6.19
N LYS A 172 51.04 18.15 -5.77
CA LYS A 172 50.73 16.91 -5.03
C LYS A 172 49.97 17.17 -3.72
N GLN A 173 50.39 18.19 -2.97
CA GLN A 173 49.72 18.54 -1.71
C GLN A 173 48.29 19.03 -1.95
N ARG A 174 48.10 20.00 -2.85
CA ARG A 174 46.77 20.58 -3.12
C ARG A 174 45.81 19.57 -3.73
N VAL A 175 46.31 18.60 -4.50
CA VAL A 175 45.53 17.47 -4.99
C VAL A 175 45.03 16.60 -3.84
N LYS A 176 45.87 16.32 -2.84
CA LYS A 176 45.45 15.57 -1.66
C LYS A 176 44.35 16.31 -0.90
N GLU A 177 44.53 17.62 -0.67
CA GLU A 177 43.53 18.47 -0.02
C GLU A 177 42.21 18.53 -0.81
N LEU A 178 42.28 18.60 -2.14
CA LEU A 178 41.12 18.55 -3.02
C LEU A 178 40.35 17.24 -2.86
N CYS A 179 41.05 16.10 -2.91
CA CYS A 179 40.44 14.78 -2.71
C CYS A 179 39.79 14.64 -1.32
N GLU A 180 40.45 15.08 -0.25
CA GLU A 180 39.90 15.06 1.10
C GLU A 180 38.67 15.96 1.26
N ASN A 181 38.70 17.15 0.67
CA ASN A 181 37.57 18.09 0.70
C ASN A 181 36.36 17.55 -0.06
N ILE A 182 36.55 17.01 -1.26
CA ILE A 182 35.45 16.39 -2.03
C ILE A 182 34.88 15.20 -1.25
N LYS A 183 35.73 14.35 -0.67
CA LYS A 183 35.30 13.21 0.15
C LYS A 183 34.42 13.62 1.33
N ARG A 184 34.85 14.64 2.09
CA ARG A 184 34.06 15.15 3.22
C ARG A 184 32.71 15.70 2.76
N ARG A 185 32.70 16.49 1.69
CA ARG A 185 31.49 17.09 1.13
C ARG A 185 30.51 16.05 0.58
N PHE A 186 31.03 15.00 -0.04
CA PHE A 186 30.21 13.86 -0.47
C PHE A 186 29.51 13.21 0.73
N LYS A 187 30.25 12.92 1.80
CA LYS A 187 29.68 12.33 3.02
C LYS A 187 28.55 13.21 3.58
N GLU A 188 28.77 14.52 3.69
CA GLU A 188 27.74 15.48 4.13
C GLU A 188 26.51 15.54 3.20
N CYS A 189 26.68 15.32 1.90
CA CYS A 189 25.56 15.26 0.95
C CYS A 189 24.81 13.93 1.06
N ALA A 190 25.53 12.82 1.26
CA ALA A 190 24.95 11.49 1.39
C ALA A 190 24.13 11.37 2.67
N GLU A 191 24.63 11.90 3.80
CA GLU A 191 23.90 11.94 5.07
C GLU A 191 22.60 12.76 4.97
N ARG A 192 22.64 13.92 4.30
CA ARG A 192 21.44 14.74 4.07
C ARG A 192 20.44 14.08 3.12
N PHE A 193 20.92 13.40 2.10
CA PHE A 193 20.09 12.62 1.20
C PHE A 193 19.39 11.50 1.96
N ASP A 194 20.13 10.77 2.80
CA ASP A 194 19.61 9.70 3.66
C ASP A 194 18.44 10.14 4.55
N GLU A 195 18.64 11.26 5.25
CA GLU A 195 17.66 11.86 6.15
C GLU A 195 16.37 12.21 5.40
N HIS A 196 16.48 12.85 4.23
CA HIS A 196 15.32 13.18 3.41
C HIS A 196 14.54 11.95 2.92
N ILE A 197 15.23 10.90 2.45
CA ILE A 197 14.57 9.68 1.99
C ILE A 197 13.86 8.97 3.16
N LYS A 198 14.50 8.93 4.32
CA LYS A 198 13.91 8.38 5.54
C LYS A 198 12.62 9.11 5.93
N GLU A 199 12.65 10.44 6.01
CA GLU A 199 11.50 11.26 6.36
C GLU A 199 10.31 11.08 5.39
N ASP A 200 10.58 10.96 4.09
CA ASP A 200 9.53 10.78 3.10
C ASP A 200 8.88 9.41 3.18
N ILE A 201 9.66 8.37 3.47
CA ILE A 201 9.13 7.01 3.63
C ILE A 201 8.41 6.84 4.98
N GLU A 202 8.91 7.44 6.06
CA GLU A 202 8.20 7.46 7.35
C GLU A 202 6.83 8.13 7.21
N ARG A 203 6.76 9.29 6.55
CA ARG A 203 5.48 9.97 6.26
C ARG A 203 4.54 9.11 5.41
N PHE A 204 5.06 8.40 4.42
CA PHE A 204 4.26 7.49 3.61
C PHE A 204 3.68 6.34 4.45
N LYS A 205 4.49 5.75 5.32
CA LYS A 205 4.05 4.70 6.26
C LYS A 205 2.95 5.19 7.19
N GLU A 206 3.09 6.39 7.75
CA GLU A 206 2.07 7.01 8.60
C GLU A 206 0.76 7.21 7.84
N ARG A 207 0.80 7.76 6.63
CA ARG A 207 -0.41 7.95 5.81
C ARG A 207 -1.11 6.65 5.47
N ILE A 208 -0.36 5.60 5.11
CA ILE A 208 -0.93 4.26 4.89
C ILE A 208 -1.62 3.76 6.16
N LYS A 209 -0.96 3.90 7.31
CA LYS A 209 -1.51 3.46 8.59
C LYS A 209 -2.80 4.22 8.94
N ASP A 210 -2.85 5.51 8.67
CA ASP A 210 -4.04 6.33 8.90
C ASP A 210 -5.21 5.91 7.98
N SER A 211 -4.96 5.71 6.68
CA SER A 211 -5.98 5.23 5.74
C SER A 211 -6.51 3.83 6.12
N LEU A 212 -5.63 2.95 6.63
CA LEU A 212 -6.01 1.62 7.14
C LEU A 212 -6.81 1.70 8.46
N GLY A 213 -6.36 2.52 9.41
CA GLY A 213 -7.06 2.72 10.68
C GLY A 213 -8.45 3.33 10.51
N MET A 214 -8.64 4.15 9.47
CA MET A 214 -9.96 4.62 9.07
C MET A 214 -10.85 3.48 8.56
N LEU A 215 -10.30 2.51 7.83
CA LEU A 215 -11.05 1.35 7.35
C LEU A 215 -11.53 0.45 8.50
N GLU A 216 -10.67 0.19 9.49
CA GLU A 216 -10.98 -0.61 10.68
C GLU A 216 -12.11 0.03 11.51
N ARG A 217 -12.01 1.34 11.81
CA ARG A 217 -13.02 2.06 12.61
C ARG A 217 -14.41 2.09 11.97
N ILE A 218 -14.48 2.24 10.65
CA ILE A 218 -15.76 2.32 9.95
C ILE A 218 -16.32 0.90 9.67
N SER A 219 -15.49 -0.16 9.70
CA SER A 219 -15.98 -1.55 9.62
C SER A 219 -16.85 -1.92 10.83
N ILE A 220 -16.42 -1.50 12.03
CA ILE A 220 -17.10 -1.70 13.31
C ILE A 220 -18.47 -1.01 13.35
N ASP A 221 -18.58 0.21 12.80
CA ASP A 221 -19.81 1.01 12.85
C ASP A 221 -20.92 0.51 11.89
N SER A 222 -20.57 -0.35 10.94
CA SER A 222 -21.52 -0.93 9.95
C SER A 222 -22.15 -2.26 10.37
N GLY A 223 -21.82 -2.77 11.57
CA GLY A 223 -22.50 -3.88 12.25
C GLY A 223 -22.56 -5.23 11.51
N SER A 224 -21.87 -5.44 10.40
CA SER A 224 -22.14 -6.61 9.52
C SER A 224 -20.96 -7.36 8.92
N PHE A 225 -19.71 -6.95 9.12
CA PHE A 225 -18.58 -7.76 8.68
C PHE A 225 -17.30 -7.40 9.43
N ASP A 226 -16.88 -8.29 10.33
CA ASP A 226 -15.59 -8.20 11.01
C ASP A 226 -14.53 -8.69 10.01
N PHE A 227 -13.99 -7.75 9.22
CA PHE A 227 -12.75 -8.02 8.51
C PHE A 227 -11.68 -8.10 9.58
N ASN A 228 -11.28 -9.31 9.96
CA ASN A 228 -10.07 -9.50 10.73
C ASN A 228 -8.92 -8.92 9.88
N THR A 229 -8.58 -7.66 10.14
CA THR A 229 -7.47 -6.90 9.56
C THR A 229 -6.14 -7.35 10.14
N ASP A 230 -6.04 -8.63 10.54
CA ASP A 230 -4.81 -9.39 10.72
C ASP A 230 -4.08 -9.61 9.36
N PHE A 231 -4.38 -8.75 8.38
CA PHE A 231 -3.57 -8.52 7.21
C PHE A 231 -2.32 -7.84 7.70
N ASN A 232 -1.31 -8.68 7.93
CA ASN A 232 0.01 -8.33 8.41
C ASN A 232 0.75 -7.45 7.38
N ILE A 233 0.24 -6.23 7.11
CA ILE A 233 0.93 -5.15 6.39
C ILE A 233 2.17 -4.76 7.20
N ASP A 234 2.09 -4.88 8.53
CA ASP A 234 3.25 -4.85 9.42
C ASP A 234 4.33 -5.83 8.94
N SER A 235 4.05 -7.06 8.49
CA SER A 235 5.12 -7.96 7.99
C SER A 235 5.75 -7.56 6.64
N GLY A 236 5.04 -6.82 5.78
CA GLY A 236 5.55 -6.32 4.50
C GLY A 236 6.35 -5.04 4.64
N ILE A 237 5.84 -4.12 5.48
CA ILE A 237 6.47 -2.84 5.81
C ILE A 237 7.55 -3.01 6.89
N ASP A 238 7.43 -3.97 7.82
CA ASP A 238 8.51 -4.35 8.75
C ASP A 238 9.65 -5.08 8.07
N LYS A 239 9.42 -5.68 6.91
CA LYS A 239 10.53 -6.14 6.06
C LYS A 239 11.30 -4.97 5.44
N LEU A 240 10.64 -3.82 5.21
CA LEU A 240 11.27 -2.54 4.89
C LEU A 240 11.95 -1.93 6.13
N THR A 241 11.42 -2.14 7.34
CA THR A 241 12.02 -1.66 8.61
C THR A 241 13.22 -2.51 9.11
N LEU A 242 13.25 -3.85 8.88
CA LEU A 242 14.20 -4.79 9.50
C LEU A 242 15.51 -5.01 8.72
N GLY A 243 15.61 -4.55 7.47
CA GLY A 243 16.85 -4.59 6.70
C GLY A 243 17.58 -3.26 6.76
N ALA A 244 18.29 -2.97 7.86
CA ALA A 244 19.14 -1.77 8.00
C ALA A 244 18.43 -0.46 7.61
N SER A 245 17.33 -0.14 8.31
CA SER A 245 16.62 1.15 8.31
C SER A 245 16.71 1.91 6.99
N ILE A 246 15.95 1.56 5.93
CA ILE A 246 15.66 2.35 4.72
C ILE A 246 16.76 3.33 4.24
N GLY A 247 17.05 4.40 4.99
CA GLY A 247 18.32 5.12 4.93
C GLY A 247 19.59 4.24 4.83
N GLY A 248 19.83 3.26 5.69
CA GLY A 248 21.01 2.38 5.63
C GLY A 248 21.19 1.63 4.29
N LEU A 249 20.09 1.30 3.60
CA LEU A 249 20.12 0.64 2.28
C LEU A 249 20.43 1.63 1.14
N VAL A 250 19.91 2.86 1.24
CA VAL A 250 20.27 3.98 0.36
C VAL A 250 21.73 4.37 0.58
N LEU A 251 22.17 4.49 1.83
CA LEU A 251 23.55 4.78 2.21
C LEU A 251 24.50 3.70 1.68
N LEU A 252 24.19 2.41 1.80
CA LEU A 252 25.05 1.33 1.28
C LEU A 252 25.18 1.38 -0.26
N GLY A 253 24.10 1.69 -0.97
CA GLY A 253 24.13 1.92 -2.42
C GLY A 253 24.94 3.16 -2.79
N VAL A 254 24.67 4.28 -2.10
CA VAL A 254 25.27 5.60 -2.34
C VAL A 254 26.74 5.68 -1.89
N VAL A 255 27.16 4.91 -0.90
CA VAL A 255 28.57 4.90 -0.46
C VAL A 255 29.44 4.07 -1.42
N ASN A 256 28.87 3.07 -2.11
CA ASN A 256 29.56 2.33 -3.17
C ASN A 256 29.76 3.14 -4.46
N ILE A 257 28.91 4.13 -4.74
CA ILE A 257 29.09 5.16 -5.82
C ILE A 257 30.46 5.81 -5.71
N TRP A 258 30.98 5.92 -4.49
CA TRP A 258 32.18 6.67 -4.18
C TRP A 258 33.17 5.82 -3.39
N ASN A 259 33.62 4.71 -3.99
CA ASN A 259 34.72 3.92 -3.43
C ASN A 259 35.93 4.86 -3.18
N PRO A 260 36.29 5.15 -1.91
CA PRO A 260 37.34 6.12 -1.58
C PRO A 260 38.69 5.71 -2.15
N MET A 261 38.89 4.41 -2.38
CA MET A 261 40.11 3.86 -2.96
C MET A 261 40.28 4.29 -4.43
N GLY A 262 39.18 4.40 -5.19
CA GLY A 262 39.22 4.88 -6.58
C GLY A 262 39.57 6.36 -6.69
N TRP A 263 39.18 7.18 -5.71
CA TRP A 263 39.54 8.60 -5.65
C TRP A 263 40.98 8.85 -5.21
N VAL A 264 41.52 8.01 -4.33
CA VAL A 264 42.95 8.02 -3.97
C VAL A 264 43.81 7.69 -5.20
N GLU A 265 43.36 6.75 -6.03
CA GLU A 265 44.01 6.38 -7.29
C GLU A 265 43.90 7.50 -8.35
N LEU A 266 42.77 8.21 -8.41
CA LEU A 266 42.60 9.44 -9.22
C LEU A 266 43.41 10.63 -8.72
N GLY A 267 43.64 10.76 -7.40
CA GLY A 267 44.52 11.77 -6.83
C GLY A 267 45.93 11.70 -7.43
N LEU A 268 46.51 10.50 -7.55
CA LEU A 268 47.86 10.35 -8.08
C LEU A 268 47.91 10.19 -9.61
N ALA A 269 46.98 9.43 -10.22
CA ALA A 269 46.98 9.16 -11.66
C ALA A 269 46.09 10.11 -12.48
N GLY A 270 45.01 10.64 -11.90
CA GLY A 270 44.10 11.59 -12.55
C GLY A 270 44.55 13.04 -12.49
N PHE A 271 44.97 13.51 -11.31
CA PHE A 271 45.58 14.82 -11.15
C PHE A 271 47.08 14.83 -11.46
N GLY A 272 47.71 13.68 -11.70
CA GLY A 272 49.05 13.61 -12.31
C GLY A 272 49.12 14.29 -13.68
N ILE A 273 47.98 14.44 -14.37
CA ILE A 273 47.86 15.25 -15.58
C ILE A 273 48.14 16.74 -15.30
N ALA A 274 47.86 17.24 -14.09
CA ALA A 274 48.21 18.60 -13.71
C ALA A 274 49.73 18.81 -13.72
N ILE A 275 50.46 17.86 -13.12
CA ILE A 275 51.92 17.83 -13.10
C ILE A 275 52.47 17.72 -14.54
N GLY A 276 51.93 16.80 -15.36
CA GLY A 276 52.38 16.61 -16.75
C GLY A 276 52.06 17.78 -17.68
N THR A 277 50.89 18.41 -17.53
CA THR A 277 50.48 19.57 -18.33
C THR A 277 51.33 20.78 -17.98
N PHE A 278 51.68 20.96 -16.70
CA PHE A 278 52.52 22.08 -16.26
C PHE A 278 54.01 21.90 -16.58
N LYS A 279 54.53 20.66 -16.64
CA LYS A 279 55.92 20.39 -17.11
C LYS A 279 56.21 20.96 -18.50
N SER A 280 55.19 21.08 -19.36
CA SER A 280 55.34 21.64 -20.69
C SER A 280 55.57 23.16 -20.72
N VAL A 281 55.53 23.82 -19.56
CA VAL A 281 55.60 25.28 -19.39
C VAL A 281 56.96 25.76 -18.88
N TRP A 282 57.77 24.86 -18.32
CA TRP A 282 59.08 25.20 -17.76
C TRP A 282 60.08 25.74 -18.76
N SER A 283 59.94 25.41 -20.05
CA SER A 283 60.71 26.07 -21.10
C SER A 283 60.51 27.60 -21.17
N TYR A 284 59.50 28.17 -20.49
CA TYR A 284 59.24 29.62 -20.42
C TYR A 284 59.76 30.28 -19.14
N PHE A 285 60.33 29.50 -18.22
CA PHE A 285 60.88 29.98 -16.95
C PHE A 285 62.41 30.19 -16.99
N ASP A 286 63.02 30.05 -18.18
CA ASP A 286 64.38 30.50 -18.45
C ASP A 286 64.53 32.03 -18.24
N SER A 287 65.74 32.45 -17.85
CA SER A 287 66.06 33.82 -17.38
C SER A 287 65.75 34.95 -18.36
N ASP A 288 65.54 34.62 -19.64
CA ASP A 288 65.37 35.58 -20.74
C ASP A 288 63.90 36.00 -20.98
N HIS A 289 62.94 35.36 -20.30
CA HIS A 289 61.51 35.65 -20.47
C HIS A 289 60.99 36.71 -19.48
N GLU A 290 60.17 37.64 -19.97
CA GLU A 290 59.49 38.62 -19.11
C GLU A 290 58.47 37.94 -18.16
N LYS A 291 58.40 38.39 -16.90
CA LYS A 291 57.42 37.91 -15.88
C LYS A 291 55.97 37.91 -16.40
N SER A 292 55.63 38.82 -17.30
CA SER A 292 54.31 38.92 -17.94
C SER A 292 53.98 37.69 -18.81
N GLN A 293 54.96 37.13 -19.51
CA GLN A 293 54.83 35.95 -20.36
C GLN A 293 54.70 34.68 -19.53
N GLN A 294 55.49 34.57 -18.45
CA GLN A 294 55.41 33.46 -17.48
C GLN A 294 54.00 33.37 -16.87
N ARG A 295 53.44 34.50 -16.39
CA ARG A 295 52.07 34.54 -15.84
C ARG A 295 51.01 34.09 -16.86
N LYS A 296 51.13 34.52 -18.11
CA LYS A 296 50.21 34.16 -19.20
C LYS A 296 50.24 32.65 -19.48
N GLU A 297 51.41 32.03 -19.46
CA GLU A 297 51.52 30.59 -19.65
C GLU A 297 51.04 29.79 -18.43
N VAL A 298 51.29 30.26 -17.20
CA VAL A 298 50.69 29.68 -16.00
C VAL A 298 49.16 29.67 -16.12
N ASP A 299 48.54 30.80 -16.46
CA ASP A 299 47.09 30.91 -16.60
C ASP A 299 46.51 29.94 -17.64
N LYS A 300 47.13 29.84 -18.83
CA LYS A 300 46.68 28.90 -19.88
C LYS A 300 46.73 27.44 -19.42
N ASN A 301 47.70 27.08 -18.60
CA ASN A 301 47.85 25.70 -18.13
C ASN A 301 46.91 25.41 -16.96
N LEU A 302 46.70 26.36 -16.07
CA LEU A 302 45.69 26.25 -15.01
C LEU A 302 44.28 26.03 -15.56
N VAL A 303 43.91 26.72 -16.65
CA VAL A 303 42.63 26.48 -17.35
C VAL A 303 42.54 25.03 -17.85
N ARG A 304 43.58 24.52 -18.53
CA ARG A 304 43.62 23.12 -19.02
C ARG A 304 43.53 22.11 -17.88
N ILE A 305 44.19 22.40 -16.75
CA ILE A 305 44.16 21.55 -15.57
C ILE A 305 42.75 21.52 -14.97
N ARG A 306 42.11 22.69 -14.84
CA ARG A 306 40.73 22.82 -14.36
C ARG A 306 39.75 22.03 -15.23
N GLU A 307 39.82 22.18 -16.55
CA GLU A 307 38.92 21.48 -17.50
C GLU A 307 39.04 19.96 -17.39
N LYS A 308 40.27 19.44 -17.41
CA LYS A 308 40.50 17.98 -17.31
C LYS A 308 40.05 17.42 -15.96
N ASN A 309 40.29 18.17 -14.88
CA ASN A 309 39.87 17.76 -13.56
C ASN A 309 38.33 17.79 -13.43
N ALA A 310 37.67 18.82 -13.96
CA ALA A 310 36.21 18.92 -14.00
C ALA A 310 35.57 17.74 -14.75
N GLN A 311 36.06 17.44 -15.97
CA GLN A 311 35.58 16.29 -16.74
C GLN A 311 35.76 14.96 -16.01
N LYS A 312 36.90 14.77 -15.33
CA LYS A 312 37.18 13.54 -14.59
C LYS A 312 36.28 13.40 -13.36
N VAL A 313 35.99 14.49 -12.67
CA VAL A 313 35.04 14.48 -11.55
C VAL A 313 33.62 14.23 -12.03
N GLU A 314 33.17 14.91 -13.09
CA GLU A 314 31.83 14.73 -13.66
C GLU A 314 31.60 13.30 -14.15
N SER A 315 32.55 12.71 -14.88
CA SER A 315 32.44 11.31 -15.33
C SER A 315 32.35 10.31 -14.18
N HIS A 316 33.06 10.56 -13.07
CA HIS A 316 32.92 9.71 -11.88
C HIS A 316 31.57 9.89 -11.18
N ILE A 317 31.08 11.13 -11.04
CA ILE A 317 29.75 11.41 -10.49
C ILE A 317 28.68 10.70 -11.34
N GLU A 318 28.77 10.78 -12.67
CA GLU A 318 27.81 10.16 -13.59
C GLU A 318 27.90 8.61 -13.55
N SER A 319 29.10 8.05 -13.39
CA SER A 319 29.28 6.59 -13.28
C SER A 319 28.61 6.01 -12.04
N GLY A 320 28.75 6.67 -10.89
CA GLY A 320 28.16 6.21 -9.64
C GLY A 320 26.66 6.56 -9.53
N LYS A 321 26.20 7.61 -10.23
CA LYS A 321 24.78 7.97 -10.29
C LYS A 321 23.90 6.78 -10.68
N LYS A 322 24.32 5.99 -11.68
CA LYS A 322 23.54 4.86 -12.18
C LYS A 322 23.16 3.84 -11.10
N ASP A 323 24.09 3.48 -10.22
CA ASP A 323 23.86 2.51 -9.15
C ASP A 323 22.91 3.08 -8.06
N ALA A 324 23.01 4.39 -7.79
CA ALA A 324 22.03 5.10 -6.96
C ALA A 324 20.62 5.03 -7.55
N LEU A 325 20.50 5.30 -8.86
CA LEU A 325 19.22 5.29 -9.57
C LEU A 325 18.56 3.92 -9.44
N GLU A 326 19.31 2.84 -9.67
CA GLU A 326 18.80 1.47 -9.59
C GLU A 326 18.29 1.13 -8.18
N LYS A 327 19.01 1.57 -7.13
CA LYS A 327 18.58 1.34 -5.74
C LYS A 327 17.34 2.14 -5.34
N ILE A 328 17.20 3.37 -5.84
CA ILE A 328 15.99 4.18 -5.64
C ILE A 328 14.80 3.50 -6.35
N GLU A 329 14.97 3.03 -7.57
CA GLU A 329 13.92 2.30 -8.29
C GLU A 329 13.54 0.98 -7.60
N GLU A 330 14.51 0.22 -7.09
CA GLU A 330 14.23 -0.96 -6.25
C GLU A 330 13.39 -0.62 -5.01
N LEU A 331 13.61 0.54 -4.39
CA LEU A 331 12.84 1.02 -3.25
C LEU A 331 11.41 1.40 -3.66
N LYS A 332 11.23 2.10 -4.78
CA LYS A 332 9.90 2.45 -5.33
C LYS A 332 9.07 1.19 -5.57
N VAL A 333 9.64 0.18 -6.23
CA VAL A 333 8.96 -1.10 -6.48
C VAL A 333 8.56 -1.80 -5.19
N LYS A 334 9.47 -1.87 -4.19
CA LYS A 334 9.16 -2.50 -2.91
C LYS A 334 8.03 -1.80 -2.16
N LEU A 335 8.00 -0.46 -2.16
CA LEU A 335 6.95 0.34 -1.52
C LEU A 335 5.58 0.09 -2.17
N ASN A 336 5.54 -0.01 -3.50
CA ASN A 336 4.35 -0.30 -4.28
C ASN A 336 3.79 -1.70 -3.97
N ASP A 337 4.63 -2.72 -4.10
CA ASP A 337 4.22 -4.12 -3.96
C ASP A 337 3.73 -4.45 -2.54
N SER A 338 4.37 -3.89 -1.51
CA SER A 338 4.00 -4.15 -0.11
C SER A 338 2.71 -3.48 0.32
N SER A 339 2.34 -2.35 -0.29
CA SER A 339 1.27 -1.50 0.20
C SER A 339 0.03 -1.61 -0.69
N ILE A 340 0.15 -1.18 -1.94
CA ILE A 340 -0.94 -1.17 -2.92
C ILE A 340 -1.30 -2.60 -3.33
N GLY A 341 -0.30 -3.43 -3.61
CA GLY A 341 -0.52 -4.82 -4.02
C GLY A 341 -1.28 -5.67 -2.99
N ASN A 342 -1.11 -5.39 -1.69
CA ASN A 342 -1.87 -6.06 -0.63
C ASN A 342 -3.35 -5.62 -0.61
N CYS A 343 -3.62 -4.33 -0.78
CA CYS A 343 -4.98 -3.80 -0.84
C CYS A 343 -5.72 -4.29 -2.09
N GLU A 344 -5.05 -4.35 -3.24
CA GLU A 344 -5.60 -4.92 -4.47
C GLU A 344 -5.89 -6.42 -4.32
N ARG A 345 -5.05 -7.18 -3.61
CA ARG A 345 -5.28 -8.59 -3.31
C ARG A 345 -6.54 -8.79 -2.47
N MET A 346 -6.72 -7.97 -1.43
CA MET A 346 -7.92 -8.00 -0.60
C MET A 346 -9.19 -7.70 -1.43
N LYS A 347 -9.14 -6.65 -2.27
CA LYS A 347 -10.23 -6.32 -3.20
C LYS A 347 -10.61 -7.51 -4.08
N ARG A 348 -9.62 -8.24 -4.60
CA ARG A 348 -9.84 -9.44 -5.43
C ARG A 348 -10.52 -10.56 -4.64
N GLN A 349 -10.05 -10.87 -3.43
CA GLN A 349 -10.66 -11.90 -2.58
C GLN A 349 -12.12 -11.58 -2.24
N LEU A 350 -12.42 -10.31 -2.00
CA LEU A 350 -13.79 -9.84 -1.78
C LEU A 350 -14.69 -10.02 -3.00
N LYS A 351 -14.19 -9.72 -4.20
CA LYS A 351 -14.91 -9.99 -5.45
C LYS A 351 -15.18 -11.48 -5.65
N GLU A 352 -14.19 -12.33 -5.41
CA GLU A 352 -14.35 -13.79 -5.48
C GLU A 352 -15.39 -14.30 -4.47
N ALA A 353 -15.41 -13.75 -3.25
CA ALA A 353 -16.42 -14.09 -2.25
C ALA A 353 -17.83 -13.66 -2.71
N HIS A 354 -17.97 -12.47 -3.29
CA HIS A 354 -19.23 -11.98 -3.86
C HIS A 354 -19.75 -12.90 -4.98
N GLU A 355 -18.88 -13.37 -5.87
CA GLU A 355 -19.23 -14.30 -6.95
C GLU A 355 -19.70 -15.65 -6.39
N ARG A 356 -18.96 -16.24 -5.44
CA ARG A 356 -19.34 -17.50 -4.78
C ARG A 356 -20.68 -17.42 -4.06
N LEU A 357 -20.99 -16.29 -3.44
CA LEU A 357 -22.30 -16.03 -2.84
C LEU A 357 -23.41 -16.04 -3.90
N GLY A 358 -23.13 -15.54 -5.10
CA GLY A 358 -24.04 -15.62 -6.25
C GLY A 358 -24.32 -17.07 -6.66
N ASP A 359 -23.29 -17.92 -6.71
CA ASP A 359 -23.44 -19.34 -7.01
C ASP A 359 -24.28 -20.07 -5.94
N ILE A 360 -24.04 -19.77 -4.66
CA ILE A 360 -24.83 -20.33 -3.55
C ILE A 360 -26.30 -19.91 -3.68
N SER A 361 -26.55 -18.63 -3.96
CA SER A 361 -27.91 -18.10 -4.20
C SER A 361 -28.60 -18.82 -5.36
N HIS A 362 -27.89 -19.01 -6.48
CA HIS A 362 -28.40 -19.76 -7.62
C HIS A 362 -28.77 -21.20 -7.25
N ASN A 363 -27.89 -21.89 -6.51
CA ASN A 363 -28.13 -23.27 -6.07
C ASN A 363 -29.33 -23.39 -5.12
N ILE A 364 -29.51 -22.46 -4.18
CA ILE A 364 -30.67 -22.43 -3.28
C ILE A 364 -31.97 -22.24 -4.09
N ASN A 365 -31.96 -21.37 -5.11
CA ASN A 365 -33.09 -21.18 -6.00
C ASN A 365 -33.44 -22.45 -6.79
N LEU A 366 -32.44 -23.20 -7.26
CA LEU A 366 -32.64 -24.49 -7.94
C LEU A 366 -33.26 -25.57 -7.02
N ILE A 367 -32.86 -25.62 -5.76
CA ILE A 367 -33.46 -26.54 -4.76
C ILE A 367 -34.93 -26.19 -4.54
N THR A 368 -35.23 -24.89 -4.43
CA THR A 368 -36.58 -24.38 -4.18
C THR A 368 -37.52 -24.61 -5.37
N SER A 369 -37.02 -24.51 -6.61
CA SER A 369 -37.83 -24.73 -7.82
C SER A 369 -38.14 -26.21 -8.05
N LYS A 370 -37.19 -27.12 -7.81
CA LYS A 370 -37.40 -28.58 -7.93
C LYS A 370 -38.43 -29.11 -6.94
N GLN A 371 -38.48 -28.56 -5.71
CA GLN A 371 -39.50 -28.93 -4.71
C GLN A 371 -40.90 -28.41 -5.05
N GLY A 372 -41.01 -27.36 -5.86
CA GLY A 372 -42.30 -26.90 -6.39
C GLY A 372 -42.88 -27.86 -7.43
N ALA A 373 -42.02 -28.42 -8.29
CA ALA A 373 -42.43 -29.30 -9.39
C ALA A 373 -42.73 -30.76 -8.99
N SER A 374 -42.20 -31.26 -7.86
CA SER A 374 -42.54 -32.61 -7.35
C SER A 374 -43.81 -32.65 -6.48
N ASN A 375 -44.44 -31.51 -6.23
CA ASN A 375 -45.61 -31.37 -5.35
C ASN A 375 -46.89 -30.94 -6.11
N GLU A 376 -46.80 -30.76 -7.43
CA GLU A 376 -47.93 -30.79 -8.38
C GLU A 376 -48.13 -32.21 -8.87
#